data_AF-A0A847L5K5-F1
#
_entry.id   AF-A0A847L5K5-F1
#
_cell.length_a   1.000
_cell.length_b   1.000
_cell.length_c   1.000
_cell.angle_alpha   90.00
_cell.angle_beta   90.00
_cell.angle_gamma   90.00
#
_symmetry.space_group_name_H-M   'P 1'
#
loop_
_entity.id
_entity.type
_entity.pdbx_description
1 polymer ?
#
loop_
_entity_poly.entity_id
_entity_poly.type
_entity_poly.pdbx_seq_one_letter_code
_entity_poly.pdbx_strand_id
1 'polypeptide(L)'
;MTGIGGYKRAEPLDVTKLTIDDLTSAVKDARENADRIYREIFNEFSYATDLNRNVQPRWRTEAQSEMIEQQDMVIADLEEKVSQAPEVASDEFMYQNYEEAEKELFVAKEIRKQIPIPLNEEDLSYRVWNPLPYKRYRGEDD
;
A
#
# COMPACT_ATOMS: atom_id res chain seq x y z
N MET A 1 -5.19 12.87 -45.25
CA MET A 1 -3.83 12.68 -44.70
C MET A 1 -3.92 11.67 -43.55
N THR A 2 -3.30 10.49 -43.67
CA THR A 2 -3.33 9.47 -42.61
C THR A 2 -2.31 9.83 -41.53
N GLY A 3 -2.77 9.93 -40.30
CA GLY A 3 -1.94 10.32 -39.16
C GLY A 3 -0.95 9.26 -38.67
N ILE A 4 -0.22 9.56 -37.59
CA ILE A 4 0.64 8.59 -36.89
C ILE A 4 -0.27 7.47 -36.34
N GLY A 5 -0.19 6.29 -36.95
CA GLY A 5 -1.07 5.13 -36.66
C GLY A 5 -2.10 4.82 -37.76
N GLY A 6 -2.15 5.59 -38.85
CA GLY A 6 -2.98 5.29 -40.02
C GLY A 6 -2.39 4.20 -40.94
N TYR A 7 -3.13 3.83 -41.98
CA TYR A 7 -2.69 2.83 -42.96
C TYR A 7 -1.31 3.16 -43.54
N LYS A 8 -0.48 2.12 -43.66
CA LYS A 8 0.87 2.21 -44.25
C LYS A 8 0.78 2.84 -45.63
N ARG A 9 1.48 3.97 -45.82
CA ARG A 9 1.50 4.66 -47.11
C ARG A 9 2.27 3.83 -48.15
N ALA A 10 1.79 3.83 -49.39
CA ALA A 10 2.46 3.17 -50.50
C ALA A 10 3.81 3.82 -50.82
N GLU A 11 3.91 5.14 -50.68
CA GLU A 11 5.15 5.91 -50.85
C GLU A 11 5.43 6.76 -49.60
N PRO A 12 6.70 6.86 -49.16
CA PRO A 12 7.10 7.71 -48.05
C PRO A 12 6.96 9.20 -48.40
N LEU A 13 6.64 10.03 -47.41
CA LEU A 13 6.62 11.48 -47.60
C LEU A 13 8.05 12.04 -47.72
N ASP A 14 8.23 12.95 -48.67
CA ASP A 14 9.44 13.76 -48.82
C ASP A 14 9.38 14.95 -47.86
N VAL A 15 10.34 15.02 -46.93
CA VAL A 15 10.43 16.04 -45.88
C VAL A 15 10.54 17.45 -46.47
N THR A 16 11.13 17.58 -47.65
CA THR A 16 11.34 18.88 -48.31
C THR A 16 10.07 19.48 -48.92
N LYS A 17 9.00 18.69 -49.02
CA LYS A 17 7.70 19.07 -49.62
C LYS A 17 6.57 19.18 -48.59
N LEU A 18 6.90 19.10 -47.30
CA LEU A 18 5.90 19.19 -46.23
C LEU A 18 5.33 20.61 -46.15
N THR A 19 4.00 20.68 -46.06
CA THR A 19 3.26 21.90 -45.81
C THR A 19 3.06 22.14 -44.31
N ILE A 20 2.63 23.35 -43.95
CA ILE A 20 2.31 23.70 -42.55
C ILE A 20 1.18 22.81 -42.00
N ASP A 21 0.22 22.45 -42.84
CA ASP A 21 -0.89 21.56 -42.48
C ASP A 21 -0.36 20.15 -42.15
N ASP A 22 0.63 19.67 -42.92
CA ASP A 22 1.25 18.37 -42.69
C ASP A 22 1.97 18.30 -41.33
N LEU A 23 2.69 19.37 -40.98
CA LEU A 23 3.37 19.50 -39.69
C LEU A 23 2.36 19.60 -38.54
N THR A 24 1.28 20.35 -38.73
CA THR A 24 0.22 20.52 -37.73
C THR A 24 -0.48 19.21 -37.44
N SER A 25 -0.80 18.43 -38.48
CA SER A 25 -1.35 17.08 -38.33
C SER A 25 -0.40 16.15 -37.58
N ALA A 26 0.89 16.14 -37.92
CA ALA A 26 1.87 15.29 -37.25
C ALA A 26 2.02 15.62 -35.74
N VAL A 27 2.04 16.91 -35.39
CA VAL A 27 2.10 17.35 -33.99
C VAL A 27 0.83 16.98 -33.24
N LYS A 28 -0.34 17.16 -33.86
CA LYS A 28 -1.62 16.79 -33.27
C LYS A 28 -1.69 15.29 -32.99
N ASP A 29 -1.32 14.46 -33.96
CA ASP A 29 -1.31 13.00 -33.78
C ASP A 29 -0.33 12.55 -32.70
N ALA A 30 0.86 13.15 -32.63
CA ALA A 30 1.84 12.82 -31.60
C ALA A 30 1.28 13.12 -30.20
N ARG A 31 0.58 14.26 -30.03
CA ARG A 31 -0.04 14.64 -28.76
C ARG A 31 -1.20 13.72 -28.40
N GLU A 32 -2.08 13.42 -29.35
CA GLU A 32 -3.23 12.54 -29.13
C GLU A 32 -2.82 11.10 -28.81
N ASN A 33 -1.79 10.57 -29.49
CA ASN A 33 -1.24 9.25 -29.17
C ASN A 33 -0.54 9.22 -27.82
N ALA A 34 0.23 10.26 -27.47
CA ALA A 34 0.86 10.35 -26.16
C ALA A 34 -0.20 10.37 -25.04
N ASP A 35 -1.23 11.20 -25.17
CA ASP A 35 -2.34 11.28 -24.22
C ASP A 35 -3.07 9.93 -24.08
N ARG A 36 -3.29 9.23 -25.21
CA ARG A 36 -3.87 7.88 -25.22
C ARG A 36 -3.00 6.87 -24.48
N ILE A 37 -1.69 6.85 -24.70
CA ILE A 37 -0.76 5.94 -24.02
C ILE A 37 -0.77 6.20 -22.51
N TYR A 38 -0.68 7.47 -22.09
CA TYR A 38 -0.74 7.81 -20.67
C TYR A 38 -2.07 7.40 -20.02
N ARG A 39 -3.18 7.60 -20.72
CA ARG A 39 -4.50 7.17 -20.26
C ARG A 39 -4.63 5.65 -20.16
N GLU A 40 -4.12 4.90 -21.15
CA GLU A 40 -4.14 3.43 -21.13
C GLU A 40 -3.31 2.89 -19.96
N ILE A 41 -2.09 3.39 -19.76
CA ILE A 41 -1.24 3.02 -18.61
C ILE A 41 -1.93 3.33 -17.29
N PHE A 42 -2.51 4.54 -17.15
CA PHE A 42 -3.22 4.94 -15.95
C PHE A 42 -4.43 4.05 -15.67
N ASN A 43 -5.20 3.69 -16.71
CA ASN A 43 -6.36 2.81 -16.58
C ASN A 43 -5.94 1.40 -16.18
N GLU A 44 -4.85 0.88 -16.72
CA GLU A 44 -4.31 -0.44 -16.35
C GLU A 44 -3.82 -0.45 -14.91
N PHE A 45 -3.09 0.58 -14.49
CA PHE A 45 -2.68 0.75 -13.09
C PHE A 45 -3.89 0.83 -12.16
N SER A 46 -4.87 1.67 -12.51
CA SER A 46 -6.10 1.84 -11.74
C SER A 46 -6.86 0.52 -11.63
N TYR A 47 -7.02 -0.20 -12.74
CA TYR A 47 -7.66 -1.51 -12.78
C TYR A 47 -6.93 -2.56 -11.94
N ALA A 48 -5.60 -2.63 -12.04
CA ALA A 48 -4.79 -3.55 -11.23
C ALA A 48 -4.90 -3.22 -9.73
N THR A 49 -4.91 -1.93 -9.36
CA THR A 49 -5.09 -1.50 -7.96
C THR A 49 -6.52 -1.67 -7.44
N ASP A 50 -7.54 -1.53 -8.29
CA ASP A 50 -8.95 -1.69 -7.91
C ASP A 50 -9.33 -3.19 -7.83
N LEU A 51 -8.76 -4.05 -8.67
CA LEU A 51 -8.81 -5.51 -8.49
C LEU A 51 -8.10 -5.97 -7.23
N ASN A 52 -7.03 -5.27 -6.82
CA ASN A 52 -6.33 -5.47 -5.55
C ASN A 52 -7.04 -4.79 -4.36
N ARG A 53 -8.37 -4.62 -4.40
CA ARG A 53 -9.16 -4.28 -3.22
C ARG A 53 -9.02 -5.26 -2.05
N ASN A 54 -8.58 -6.50 -2.29
CA ASN A 54 -8.23 -7.46 -1.22
C ASN A 54 -6.85 -7.21 -0.61
N VAL A 55 -5.98 -6.53 -1.34
CA VAL A 55 -4.64 -6.17 -0.87
C VAL A 55 -4.71 -5.02 0.13
N GLN A 56 -5.70 -4.13 0.02
CA GLN A 56 -5.89 -3.03 0.97
C GLN A 56 -6.30 -3.48 2.40
N PRO A 57 -7.20 -4.47 2.61
CA PRO A 57 -7.42 -5.10 3.90
C PRO A 57 -6.22 -5.91 4.38
N ARG A 58 -5.58 -6.70 3.50
CA ARG A 58 -4.42 -7.52 3.89
C ARG A 58 -3.26 -6.67 4.39
N TRP A 59 -2.95 -5.57 3.70
CA TRP A 59 -1.95 -4.60 4.15
C TRP A 59 -2.32 -3.91 5.46
N ARG A 60 -3.61 -3.66 5.73
CA ARG A 60 -4.04 -3.13 7.03
C ARG A 60 -3.81 -4.14 8.15
N THR A 61 -4.14 -5.42 7.90
CA THR A 61 -3.87 -6.51 8.84
C THR A 61 -2.37 -6.67 9.07
N GLU A 62 -1.56 -6.71 8.01
CA GLU A 62 -0.09 -6.78 8.08
C GLU A 62 0.48 -5.60 8.88
N ALA A 63 0.08 -4.38 8.55
CA ALA A 63 0.53 -3.18 9.28
C ALA A 63 0.11 -3.19 10.76
N GLN A 64 -1.08 -3.70 11.08
CA GLN A 64 -1.52 -3.84 12.47
C GLN A 64 -0.68 -4.88 13.23
N SER A 65 -0.38 -6.01 12.61
CA SER A 65 0.52 -7.03 13.18
C SER A 65 1.92 -6.45 13.43
N GLU A 66 2.50 -5.76 12.45
CA GLU A 66 3.81 -5.13 12.60
C GLU A 66 3.80 -4.06 13.69
N MET A 67 2.76 -3.21 13.74
CA MET A 67 2.62 -2.21 14.81
C MET A 67 2.55 -2.83 16.20
N ILE A 68 1.85 -3.96 16.33
CA ILE A 68 1.78 -4.74 17.57
C ILE A 68 3.16 -5.24 17.97
N GLU A 69 3.89 -5.89 17.06
CA GLU A 69 5.23 -6.43 17.34
C GLU A 69 6.22 -5.34 17.77
N GLN A 70 6.21 -4.22 17.04
CA GLN A 70 7.07 -3.07 17.35
C GLN A 70 6.72 -2.47 18.73
N GLN A 71 5.43 -2.34 19.03
CA GLN A 71 5.00 -1.82 20.33
C GLN A 71 5.35 -2.79 21.47
N ASP A 72 5.25 -4.09 21.26
CA ASP A 72 5.62 -5.11 22.25
C ASP A 72 7.14 -5.09 22.51
N MET A 73 7.98 -4.83 21.49
CA MET A 73 9.41 -4.60 21.68
C MET A 73 9.69 -3.33 22.50
N VAL A 74 9.02 -2.22 22.20
CA VAL A 74 9.16 -0.97 22.97
C VAL A 74 8.75 -1.18 24.44
N ILE A 75 7.67 -1.95 24.68
CA ILE A 75 7.26 -2.29 26.04
C ILE A 75 8.35 -3.10 26.74
N ALA A 76 8.92 -4.10 26.09
CA ALA A 76 9.99 -4.92 26.68
C ALA A 76 11.22 -4.07 27.06
N ASP A 77 11.65 -3.17 26.17
CA ASP A 77 12.76 -2.25 26.44
C ASP A 77 12.46 -1.31 27.61
N LEU A 78 11.21 -0.81 27.71
CA LEU A 78 10.78 0.04 28.81
C LEU A 78 10.64 -0.73 30.13
N GLU A 79 10.23 -2.00 30.11
CA GLU A 79 10.22 -2.86 31.29
C GLU A 79 11.64 -3.09 31.82
N GLU A 80 12.59 -3.34 30.93
CA GLU A 80 14.00 -3.44 31.30
C GLU A 80 14.51 -2.11 31.87
N LYS A 81 14.20 -0.98 31.20
CA LYS A 81 14.57 0.36 31.66
C LYS A 81 14.04 0.66 33.05
N VAL A 82 12.77 0.34 33.34
CA VAL A 82 12.18 0.50 34.68
C VAL A 82 12.90 -0.37 35.71
N SER A 83 13.24 -1.61 35.36
CA SER A 83 13.93 -2.53 36.27
C SER A 83 15.34 -2.07 36.67
N GLN A 84 16.00 -1.30 35.80
CA GLN A 84 17.36 -0.78 35.99
C GLN A 84 17.36 0.67 36.50
N ALA A 85 16.20 1.32 36.58
CA ALA A 85 16.10 2.73 36.95
C ALA A 85 16.38 2.93 38.46
N PRO A 86 17.26 3.88 38.82
CA PRO A 86 17.48 4.21 40.23
C PRO A 86 16.28 4.95 40.83
N GLU A 87 15.96 4.68 42.10
CA GLU A 87 14.87 5.34 42.83
C GLU A 87 15.10 6.85 43.02
N VAL A 88 16.35 7.29 43.02
CA VAL A 88 16.74 8.69 43.19
C VAL A 88 17.62 9.11 42.01
N ALA A 89 17.18 10.13 41.26
CA ALA A 89 17.99 10.74 40.21
C ALA A 89 19.27 11.34 40.84
N SER A 90 20.44 10.88 40.42
CA SER A 90 21.70 11.32 41.03
C SER A 90 22.14 12.73 40.62
N ASP A 91 21.34 13.45 39.83
CA ASP A 91 21.69 14.77 39.32
C ASP A 91 20.45 15.61 38.97
N GLU A 92 20.51 16.92 39.17
CA GLU A 92 19.42 17.90 38.99
C GLU A 92 18.99 18.04 37.50
N PHE A 93 19.77 17.45 36.59
CA PHE A 93 19.55 17.41 35.14
C PHE A 93 19.27 15.99 34.59
N MET A 94 19.26 14.96 35.44
CA MET A 94 18.89 13.60 35.03
C MET A 94 17.37 13.45 35.06
N TYR A 95 16.72 13.80 33.95
CA TYR A 95 15.28 13.63 33.68
C TYR A 95 14.86 12.15 33.52
N GLN A 96 15.52 11.20 34.18
CA GLN A 96 15.17 9.79 34.09
C GLN A 96 15.22 9.20 35.50
N ASN A 97 14.17 9.50 36.26
CA ASN A 97 13.88 8.81 37.51
C ASN A 97 12.96 7.59 37.24
N TYR A 98 12.88 6.68 38.21
CA TYR A 98 11.99 5.53 38.14
C TYR A 98 10.53 5.91 37.80
N GLU A 99 10.02 7.01 38.39
CA GLU A 99 8.64 7.47 38.18
C GLU A 99 8.36 7.86 36.71
N GLU A 100 9.31 8.50 36.04
CA GLU A 100 9.19 8.90 34.64
C GLU A 100 9.26 7.68 33.72
N ALA A 101 10.17 6.74 33.99
CA ALA A 101 10.25 5.47 33.26
C ALA A 101 8.98 4.62 33.43
N GLU A 102 8.41 4.59 34.64
CA GLU A 102 7.15 3.88 34.91
C GLU A 102 5.97 4.52 34.15
N LYS A 103 5.95 5.86 34.07
CA LYS A 103 4.95 6.59 33.29
C LYS A 103 5.08 6.33 31.79
N GLU A 104 6.29 6.28 31.25
CA GLU A 104 6.55 5.88 29.86
C GLU A 104 6.02 4.47 29.59
N LEU A 105 6.33 3.52 30.46
CA LEU A 105 5.85 2.13 30.37
C LEU A 105 4.32 2.06 30.40
N PHE A 106 3.68 2.82 31.30
CA PHE A 106 2.23 2.89 31.38
C PHE A 106 1.62 3.38 30.06
N VAL A 107 2.14 4.47 29.50
CA VAL A 107 1.68 5.01 28.21
C VAL A 107 1.88 4.00 27.08
N ALA A 108 3.04 3.32 27.03
CA ALA A 108 3.31 2.30 26.03
C ALA A 108 2.30 1.13 26.09
N LYS A 109 1.93 0.69 27.30
CA LYS A 109 0.90 -0.34 27.50
C LYS A 109 -0.49 0.13 27.09
N GLU A 110 -0.82 1.40 27.31
CA GLU A 110 -2.10 1.97 26.86
C GLU A 110 -2.17 2.12 25.33
N ILE A 111 -1.09 2.54 24.67
CA ILE A 111 -1.00 2.57 23.21
C ILE A 111 -1.25 1.17 22.64
N ARG A 112 -0.61 0.15 23.22
CA ARG A 112 -0.76 -1.25 22.78
C ARG A 112 -2.21 -1.75 22.81
N LYS A 113 -3.00 -1.32 23.80
CA LYS A 113 -4.43 -1.67 23.91
C LYS A 113 -5.30 -0.96 22.88
N GLN A 114 -4.85 0.18 22.36
CA GLN A 114 -5.58 0.96 21.35
C GLN A 114 -5.33 0.46 19.93
N ILE A 115 -4.27 -0.32 19.69
CA ILE A 115 -3.99 -0.91 18.38
C ILE A 115 -5.07 -1.95 18.05
N PRO A 116 -5.79 -1.82 16.92
CA PRO A 116 -6.79 -2.81 16.50
C PRO A 116 -6.16 -4.19 16.30
N ILE A 117 -6.90 -5.23 16.69
CA ILE A 117 -6.44 -6.62 16.54
C ILE A 117 -6.50 -6.99 15.05
N PRO A 118 -5.40 -7.47 14.45
CA PRO A 118 -5.39 -7.95 13.08
C PRO A 118 -6.30 -9.17 12.95
N LEU A 119 -7.11 -9.23 11.88
CA LEU A 119 -7.97 -10.38 11.58
C LEU A 119 -7.18 -11.43 10.81
N ASN A 120 -6.96 -12.60 11.42
CA ASN A 120 -6.36 -13.74 10.74
C ASN A 120 -7.41 -14.73 10.22
N GLU A 121 -7.01 -15.61 9.30
CA GLU A 121 -7.89 -16.61 8.72
C GLU A 121 -8.34 -17.63 9.78
N GLU A 122 -7.45 -18.00 10.73
CA GLU A 122 -7.82 -18.87 11.84
C GLU A 122 -8.88 -18.24 12.74
N ASP A 123 -8.81 -16.93 12.98
CA ASP A 123 -9.78 -16.18 13.81
C ASP A 123 -11.16 -16.16 13.17
N LEU A 124 -11.26 -16.37 11.86
CA LEU A 124 -12.52 -16.38 11.11
C LEU A 124 -13.05 -17.80 10.84
N SER A 125 -12.26 -18.83 11.13
CA SER A 125 -12.62 -20.24 10.89
C SER A 125 -13.96 -20.65 11.51
N TYR A 126 -14.29 -20.14 12.71
CA TYR A 126 -15.55 -20.42 13.40
C TYR A 126 -16.80 -19.87 12.66
N ARG A 127 -16.60 -18.91 11.75
CA ARG A 127 -17.66 -18.30 10.92
C ARG A 127 -17.88 -19.08 9.61
N VAL A 128 -16.98 -20.01 9.28
CA VAL A 128 -17.09 -20.88 8.11
C VAL A 128 -18.06 -22.01 8.46
N TRP A 129 -19.32 -21.82 8.11
CA TRP A 129 -20.39 -22.79 8.42
C TRP A 129 -20.47 -23.95 7.42
N ASN A 130 -19.83 -23.80 6.27
CA ASN A 130 -19.91 -24.76 5.18
C ASN A 130 -18.59 -25.50 4.99
N PRO A 131 -18.55 -26.84 5.16
CA PRO A 131 -17.33 -27.62 5.00
C PRO A 131 -16.90 -27.77 3.54
N LEU A 132 -17.77 -27.47 2.57
CA LEU A 132 -17.46 -27.62 1.15
C LEU A 132 -16.87 -26.32 0.57
N PRO A 133 -15.77 -26.40 -0.19
CA PRO A 133 -15.20 -25.25 -0.88
C PRO A 133 -16.22 -24.59 -1.81
N TYR A 134 -16.27 -23.26 -1.82
CA TYR A 134 -17.21 -22.49 -2.63
C TYR A 134 -17.21 -22.86 -4.13
N LYS A 135 -16.05 -23.27 -4.66
CA LYS A 135 -15.90 -23.74 -6.06
C LYS A 135 -16.82 -24.91 -6.40
N ARG A 136 -17.09 -25.81 -5.45
CA ARG A 136 -18.03 -26.94 -5.65
C ARG A 136 -19.47 -26.49 -5.89
N TYR A 137 -19.86 -25.35 -5.31
CA TYR A 137 -21.18 -24.79 -5.55
C TYR A 137 -21.34 -24.15 -6.93
N ARG A 138 -20.22 -23.89 -7.63
CA ARG A 138 -20.22 -23.40 -9.02
C ARG A 138 -20.15 -24.52 -10.05
N GLY A 139 -20.04 -25.79 -9.63
CA GLY A 139 -19.96 -26.92 -10.55
C GLY A 139 -18.62 -27.02 -11.30
N GLU A 140 -17.55 -26.40 -10.79
CA GLU A 140 -16.19 -26.46 -11.38
C GLU A 140 -15.44 -27.78 -11.05
N ASP A 141 -16.14 -28.78 -10.51
CA ASP A 141 -15.61 -30.12 -10.20
C ASP A 141 -15.93 -31.16 -11.31
N ASP A 142 -16.37 -30.73 -12.50
CA ASP A 142 -16.50 -31.55 -13.73
C ASP A 142 -15.58 -31.03 -14.87
#